data_AF-A0A382Z0X6-F1
#
_entry.id   AF-A0A382Z0X6-F1
#
_cell.length_a   1.000
_cell.length_b   1.000
_cell.length_c   1.000
_cell.angle_alpha   90.00
_cell.angle_beta   90.00
_cell.angle_gamma   90.00
#
_symmetry.space_group_name_H-M   'P 1'
#
loop_
_entity.id
_entity.type
_entity.pdbx_description
1 polymer ?
#
loop_
_entity_poly.entity_id
_entity_poly.type
_entity_poly.pdbx_seq_one_letter_code
_entity_poly.pdbx_strand_id
1 'polypeptide(L)'
;MKKLITLTLTGVILLSGAAFAQAGPVRDKPAQRTGDFRIPRAIRDNADIQKSVLAFREASSTFKTSITALRTELGAAAETEKGAVKQRIRSLLKDHRIAQREFRKKVRRIKRVLREDRVETDTGG
;
A
#
# COMPACT_ATOMS: atom_id res chain seq x y z
N MET A 1 20.28 -35.48 9.72
CA MET A 1 18.90 -35.17 9.27
C MET A 1 18.58 -33.71 9.61
N LYS A 2 18.79 -32.79 8.66
CA LYS A 2 18.47 -31.36 8.82
C LYS A 2 17.62 -30.96 7.62
N LYS A 3 16.30 -30.98 7.79
CA LYS A 3 15.35 -30.52 6.78
C LYS A 3 14.26 -29.68 7.46
N LEU A 4 13.88 -28.63 6.74
CA LEU A 4 12.71 -27.76 6.93
C LEU A 4 12.79 -26.72 8.05
N ILE A 5 13.42 -25.58 7.74
CA ILE A 5 12.90 -24.28 8.18
C ILE A 5 12.18 -23.70 6.95
N THR A 6 10.95 -24.13 6.73
CA THR A 6 10.05 -23.53 5.76
C THR A 6 9.55 -22.22 6.36
N LEU A 7 10.29 -21.14 6.08
CA LEU A 7 9.99 -19.79 6.56
C LEU A 7 8.74 -19.28 5.84
N THR A 8 7.57 -19.54 6.42
CA THR A 8 6.29 -18.91 6.05
C THR A 8 6.30 -17.46 6.48
N LEU A 9 7.07 -16.61 5.77
CA LEU A 9 7.02 -15.16 5.91
C LEU A 9 6.05 -14.55 4.89
N THR A 10 4.83 -15.09 4.85
CA THR A 10 3.73 -14.55 4.05
C THR A 10 2.59 -14.16 4.99
N GLY A 11 2.40 -12.85 5.12
CA GLY A 11 1.21 -12.28 5.73
C GLY A 11 1.37 -11.99 7.21
N VAL A 12 1.69 -10.73 7.54
CA VAL A 12 1.07 -9.88 8.58
C VAL A 12 1.88 -8.59 8.57
N ILE A 13 1.58 -7.64 7.67
CA ILE A 13 1.78 -6.20 7.94
C ILE A 13 0.68 -5.42 7.21
N LEU A 14 -0.57 -5.60 7.66
CA LEU A 14 -1.62 -4.59 7.54
C LEU A 14 -1.81 -3.96 8.92
N LEU A 15 -0.76 -3.30 9.42
CA LEU A 15 -0.82 -2.54 10.66
C LEU A 15 -1.12 -1.07 10.33
N SER A 16 -2.40 -0.73 10.24
CA SER A 16 -2.89 0.66 10.24
C SER A 16 -4.37 0.69 10.60
N GLY A 17 -4.69 0.72 11.90
CA GLY A 17 -6.08 0.88 12.32
C GLY A 17 -6.40 0.74 13.80
N ALA A 18 -5.45 0.90 14.71
CA ALA A 18 -5.79 1.16 16.12
C ALA A 18 -6.09 2.67 16.24
N ALA A 19 -7.35 3.06 16.04
CA ALA A 19 -7.86 4.35 16.47
C ALA A 19 -9.38 4.23 16.70
N PHE A 20 -9.71 4.17 17.99
CA PHE A 20 -11.00 4.42 18.61
C PHE A 20 -11.95 5.27 17.76
N ALA A 21 -13.11 4.71 17.43
CA ALA A 21 -14.25 5.47 16.93
C ALA A 21 -15.38 5.32 17.95
N GLN A 22 -15.58 6.40 18.72
CA GLN A 22 -16.74 6.69 19.55
C GLN A 22 -18.01 6.56 18.70
N ALA A 23 -19.06 6.01 19.33
CA ALA A 23 -20.36 5.75 18.74
C ALA A 23 -20.99 7.03 18.14
N GLY A 24 -21.45 6.92 16.90
CA GLY A 24 -22.26 7.92 16.18
C GLY A 24 -23.01 7.23 15.04
N PRO A 25 -24.22 7.68 14.68
CA PRO A 25 -25.22 6.84 14.02
C PRO A 25 -24.84 6.47 12.59
N VAL A 26 -25.16 5.22 12.28
CA VAL A 26 -24.78 4.44 11.11
C VAL A 26 -25.29 5.09 9.82
N ARG A 27 -24.38 5.74 9.09
CA ARG A 27 -24.47 5.83 7.63
C ARG A 27 -23.75 4.60 7.08
N ASP A 28 -24.51 3.67 6.51
CA ASP A 28 -24.02 2.50 5.78
C ASP A 28 -23.20 2.94 4.55
N LYS A 29 -21.95 3.35 4.78
CA LYS A 29 -20.93 3.37 3.75
C LYS A 29 -20.63 1.91 3.45
N PRO A 30 -20.66 1.46 2.18
CA PRO A 30 -20.31 0.09 1.86
C PRO A 30 -18.94 -0.17 2.45
N ALA A 31 -18.86 -1.16 3.35
CA ALA A 31 -17.65 -1.61 4.00
C ALA A 31 -16.56 -1.59 2.94
N GLN A 32 -15.63 -0.66 3.11
CA GLN A 32 -14.59 -0.38 2.14
C GLN A 32 -13.81 -1.68 2.06
N ARG A 33 -14.14 -2.53 1.07
CA ARG A 33 -13.50 -3.83 0.86
C ARG A 33 -12.03 -3.52 0.72
N THR A 34 -11.29 -3.68 1.81
CA THR A 34 -9.85 -3.72 1.90
C THR A 34 -9.38 -5.02 1.25
N GLY A 35 -9.89 -5.30 0.05
CA GLY A 35 -9.27 -6.27 -0.82
C GLY A 35 -7.91 -5.72 -1.18
N ASP A 36 -6.88 -6.54 -0.99
CA ASP A 36 -5.54 -6.25 -1.48
C ASP A 36 -5.64 -5.70 -2.90
N PHE A 37 -4.93 -4.61 -3.16
CA PHE A 37 -4.96 -4.00 -4.48
C PHE A 37 -4.30 -4.97 -5.47
N ARG A 38 -5.13 -5.70 -6.21
CA ARG A 38 -4.69 -6.62 -7.26
C ARG A 38 -4.60 -5.87 -8.57
N ILE A 39 -3.43 -5.94 -9.20
CA ILE A 39 -3.24 -5.46 -10.56
C ILE A 39 -4.08 -6.35 -11.48
N PRO A 40 -5.01 -5.78 -12.27
CA PRO A 40 -5.77 -6.53 -13.25
C PRO A 40 -4.86 -7.30 -14.21
N ARG A 41 -5.22 -8.54 -14.57
CA ARG A 41 -4.44 -9.35 -15.52
C ARG A 41 -4.20 -8.64 -16.85
N ALA A 42 -5.22 -7.94 -17.36
CA ALA A 42 -5.19 -7.23 -18.64
C ALA A 42 -4.08 -6.17 -18.77
N ILE A 43 -3.49 -5.72 -17.66
CA ILE A 43 -2.48 -4.66 -17.64
C ILE A 43 -1.20 -5.11 -16.95
N ARG A 44 -1.09 -6.40 -16.62
CA ARG A 44 0.04 -6.99 -15.88
C ARG A 44 1.34 -6.92 -16.67
N ASP A 45 1.23 -7.08 -17.99
CA ASP A 45 2.38 -7.16 -18.89
C ASP A 45 2.69 -5.82 -19.57
N ASN A 46 1.92 -4.77 -19.24
CA ASN A 46 2.21 -3.43 -19.70
C ASN A 46 3.52 -2.93 -19.05
N ALA A 47 4.49 -2.54 -19.89
CA ALA A 47 5.83 -2.14 -19.45
C ALA A 47 5.81 -0.94 -18.48
N ASP A 48 4.90 0.02 -18.69
CA ASP A 48 4.80 1.20 -17.81
C ASP A 48 4.21 0.86 -16.44
N ILE A 49 3.31 -0.12 -16.38
CA ILE A 49 2.85 -0.67 -15.11
C ILE A 49 3.96 -1.43 -14.42
N GLN A 50 4.72 -2.27 -15.12
CA GLN A 50 5.82 -3.02 -14.52
C GLN A 50 6.84 -2.08 -13.85
N LYS A 51 7.28 -1.02 -14.55
CA LYS A 51 8.14 0.02 -13.97
C LYS A 51 7.52 0.65 -12.71
N SER A 52 6.24 0.97 -12.76
CA SER A 52 5.51 1.57 -11.63
C SER A 52 5.36 0.61 -10.45
N VAL A 53 5.21 -0.68 -10.70
CA VAL A 53 5.13 -1.74 -9.69
C VAL A 53 6.46 -1.93 -9.00
N LEU A 54 7.55 -1.96 -9.76
CA LEU A 54 8.91 -2.06 -9.21
C LEU A 54 9.20 -0.86 -8.30
N ALA A 55 8.99 0.36 -8.78
CA ALA A 55 9.18 1.57 -7.98
C ALA A 55 8.30 1.56 -6.71
N PHE A 56 7.04 1.14 -6.81
CA PHE A 56 6.15 1.04 -5.64
C PHE A 56 6.59 -0.05 -4.65
N ARG A 57 7.15 -1.17 -5.14
CA ARG A 57 7.69 -2.24 -4.30
C ARG A 57 8.94 -1.79 -3.54
N GLU A 58 9.85 -1.11 -4.21
CA GLU A 58 11.05 -0.52 -3.60
C GLU A 58 10.66 0.48 -2.52
N ALA A 59 9.78 1.44 -2.83
CA ALA A 59 9.27 2.40 -1.86
C ALA A 59 8.57 1.73 -0.66
N SER A 60 7.83 0.63 -0.91
CA SER A 60 7.18 -0.14 0.15
C SER A 60 8.18 -0.92 1.01
N SER A 61 9.26 -1.41 0.42
CA SER A 61 10.35 -2.08 1.14
C SER A 61 11.05 -1.10 2.06
N THR A 62 11.46 0.06 1.53
CA THR A 62 12.08 1.14 2.31
C THR A 62 11.16 1.61 3.43
N PHE A 63 9.87 1.82 3.14
CA PHE A 63 8.88 2.17 4.15
C PHE A 63 8.84 1.14 5.30
N LYS A 64 8.82 -0.16 4.99
CA LYS A 64 8.81 -1.23 6.01
C LYS A 64 10.07 -1.20 6.88
N THR A 65 11.23 -0.99 6.29
CA THR A 65 12.48 -0.88 7.04
C THR A 65 12.47 0.36 7.93
N SER A 66 12.12 1.52 7.39
CA SER A 66 12.07 2.79 8.13
C SER A 66 11.03 2.80 9.24
N ILE A 67 9.83 2.24 9.02
CA ILE A 67 8.79 2.20 10.07
C ILE A 67 9.18 1.25 11.20
N THR A 68 9.90 0.16 10.88
CA THR A 68 10.39 -0.79 11.88
C THR A 68 11.46 -0.12 12.73
N ALA A 69 12.44 0.54 12.10
CA ALA A 69 13.47 1.31 12.80
C ALA A 69 12.87 2.38 13.73
N LEU A 70 11.91 3.18 13.24
CA LEU A 70 11.25 4.21 14.05
C LEU A 70 10.42 3.64 15.20
N ARG A 71 9.85 2.44 15.06
CA ARG A 71 9.14 1.77 16.16
C ARG A 71 10.10 1.28 17.24
N THR A 72 11.25 0.76 16.84
CA THR A 72 12.32 0.38 17.77
C THR A 72 12.84 1.63 18.49
N GLU A 73 13.10 2.72 17.76
CA GLU A 73 13.49 4.02 18.31
C GLU A 73 12.44 4.53 19.30
N LEU A 74 11.15 4.43 18.98
CA LEU A 74 10.07 4.83 19.88
C LEU A 74 10.03 4.02 21.17
N GLY A 75 10.36 2.73 21.10
CA GLY A 75 10.44 1.84 22.26
C GLY A 75 11.62 2.15 23.18
N ALA A 76 12.73 2.63 22.60
CA ALA A 76 13.96 2.97 23.34
C ALA A 76 14.04 4.46 23.77
N ALA A 77 13.24 5.33 23.17
CA ALA A 77 13.29 6.77 23.39
C ALA A 77 12.83 7.18 24.80
N ALA A 78 13.45 8.23 25.34
CA ALA A 78 12.99 8.90 26.56
C ALA A 78 11.61 9.55 26.32
N GLU A 79 10.81 9.73 27.38
CA GLU A 79 9.46 10.31 27.26
C GLU A 79 9.44 11.69 26.57
N THR A 80 10.47 12.50 26.80
CA THR A 80 10.67 13.81 26.17
C THR A 80 10.86 13.73 24.66
N GLU A 81 11.38 12.62 24.13
CA GLU A 81 11.72 12.42 22.72
C GLU A 81 10.64 11.65 21.95
N LYS A 82 9.80 10.88 22.65
CA LYS A 82 8.73 10.08 22.03
C LYS A 82 7.78 10.91 21.18
N GLY A 83 7.56 12.18 21.54
CA GLY A 83 6.75 13.10 20.74
C GLY A 83 7.29 13.29 19.32
N ALA A 84 8.59 13.54 19.20
CA ALA A 84 9.27 13.72 17.91
C ALA A 84 9.27 12.42 17.08
N VAL A 85 9.57 11.28 17.70
CA VAL A 85 9.55 9.98 17.01
C VAL A 85 8.14 9.64 16.51
N LYS A 86 7.09 9.89 17.31
CA LYS A 86 5.69 9.73 16.87
C LYS A 86 5.36 10.64 15.68
N GLN A 87 5.86 11.87 15.63
CA GLN A 87 5.66 12.76 14.49
C GLN A 87 6.34 12.22 13.22
N ARG A 88 7.59 11.72 13.32
CA ARG A 88 8.30 11.08 12.21
C ARG A 88 7.53 9.87 11.66
N ILE A 89 7.02 9.02 12.55
CA ILE A 89 6.15 7.88 12.19
C ILE A 89 4.90 8.35 11.43
N ARG A 90 4.22 9.40 11.92
CA ARG A 90 3.01 9.94 11.26
C ARG A 90 3.32 10.49 9.87
N SER A 91 4.44 11.21 9.71
CA SER A 91 4.87 11.70 8.40
C SER A 91 5.13 10.55 7.44
N LEU A 92 5.91 9.56 7.86
CA LEU A 92 6.23 8.39 7.04
C LEU A 92 4.97 7.62 6.62
N LEU A 93 3.98 7.48 7.50
CA LEU A 93 2.68 6.88 7.18
C LEU A 93 1.89 7.72 6.17
N LYS A 94 1.92 9.04 6.28
CA LYS A 94 1.26 9.96 5.35
C LYS A 94 1.88 9.83 3.96
N ASP A 95 3.21 9.86 3.86
CA ASP A 95 3.94 9.77 2.60
C ASP A 95 3.69 8.43 1.92
N HIS A 96 3.69 7.34 2.68
CA HIS A 96 3.36 6.01 2.16
C HIS A 96 1.92 5.92 1.63
N ARG A 97 0.94 6.53 2.32
CA ARG A 97 -0.45 6.60 1.83
C ARG A 97 -0.57 7.41 0.54
N ILE A 98 0.19 8.48 0.38
CA ILE A 98 0.24 9.27 -0.85
C ILE A 98 0.81 8.42 -1.98
N ALA A 99 1.94 7.75 -1.76
CA ALA A 99 2.54 6.85 -2.75
C ALA A 99 1.58 5.74 -3.19
N GLN A 100 0.87 5.11 -2.24
CA GLN A 100 -0.17 4.13 -2.55
C GLN A 100 -1.30 4.71 -3.40
N ARG A 101 -1.76 5.92 -3.08
CA ARG A 101 -2.84 6.58 -3.82
C ARG A 101 -2.40 6.89 -5.26
N GLU A 102 -1.21 7.41 -5.45
CA GLU A 102 -0.67 7.73 -6.77
C GLU A 102 -0.46 6.48 -7.63
N PHE A 103 0.09 5.41 -7.04
CA PHE A 103 0.19 4.12 -7.72
C PHE A 103 -1.18 3.59 -8.18
N ARG A 104 -2.18 3.63 -7.29
CA ARG A 104 -3.56 3.21 -7.64
C ARG A 104 -4.17 4.07 -8.74
N LYS A 105 -3.96 5.39 -8.70
CA LYS A 105 -4.43 6.31 -9.75
C LYS A 105 -3.79 5.95 -11.09
N LYS A 106 -2.47 5.73 -11.12
CA LYS A 106 -1.74 5.38 -12.35
C LYS A 106 -2.25 4.08 -12.96
N VAL A 107 -2.42 3.05 -12.13
CA VAL A 107 -2.99 1.76 -12.56
C VAL A 107 -4.40 1.91 -13.13
N ARG A 108 -5.26 2.70 -12.49
CA ARG A 108 -6.62 2.98 -12.99
C ARG A 108 -6.60 3.73 -14.32
N ARG A 109 -5.70 4.70 -14.48
CA ARG A 109 -5.55 5.47 -15.72
C ARG A 109 -5.16 4.55 -16.88
N ILE A 110 -4.13 3.73 -16.70
CA ILE A 110 -3.67 2.80 -17.76
C ILE A 110 -4.76 1.78 -18.10
N LYS A 111 -5.47 1.26 -17.08
CA LYS A 111 -6.63 0.37 -17.31
C LYS A 111 -7.72 1.06 -18.15
N ARG A 112 -7.93 2.37 -17.97
CA ARG A 112 -8.94 3.12 -18.71
C ARG A 112 -8.54 3.28 -20.17
N VAL A 113 -7.31 3.73 -20.42
CA VAL A 113 -6.75 3.86 -21.78
C VAL A 113 -6.86 2.54 -22.54
N LEU A 114 -6.40 1.43 -21.95
CA LEU A 114 -6.49 0.11 -22.58
C LEU A 114 -7.92 -0.40 -22.83
N ARG A 115 -8.93 0.16 -22.15
CA ARG A 115 -10.34 -0.14 -22.45
C ARG A 115 -10.84 0.70 -23.61
N GLU A 116 -10.47 1.97 -23.66
CA GLU A 116 -10.84 2.90 -24.74
C GLU A 116 -10.22 2.42 -26.07
N ASP A 117 -8.94 2.05 -26.08
CA ASP A 117 -8.25 1.50 -27.27
C ASP A 117 -8.95 0.24 -27.83
N ARG A 118 -9.47 -0.64 -26.95
CA ARG A 118 -10.20 -1.84 -27.38
C ARG A 118 -11.56 -1.53 -27.99
N VAL A 119 -12.24 -0.49 -27.51
CA VAL A 119 -13.57 -0.11 -28.03
C VAL A 119 -13.43 0.49 -29.44
N GLU A 120 -12.37 1.25 -29.70
CA GLU A 120 -12.09 1.79 -31.04
C GLU A 120 -11.74 0.68 -32.05
N THR A 121 -10.99 -0.36 -31.64
CA THR A 121 -10.69 -1.50 -32.52
C THR A 121 -11.90 -2.37 -32.86
N ASP A 122 -12.89 -2.46 -31.97
CA ASP A 122 -14.10 -3.29 -32.16
C ASP A 122 -15.21 -2.59 -32.96
N THR A 123 -15.11 -1.27 -33.17
CA THR A 123 -16.15 -0.46 -33.86
C THR A 123 -15.74 0.04 -35.25
N GLY A 124 -14.50 -0.26 -35.69
CA GLY A 124 -13.93 0.21 -36.96
C GLY A 124 -13.54 -0.89 -37.95
N GLY A 125 -14.20 -2.06 -37.92
CA GLY A 125 -13.95 -3.19 -38.83
C GLY A 125 -15.17 -3.58 -39.65
#